data_AF-A0A2V9GX85-F1
#
_entry.id   AF-A0A2V9GX85-F1
#
_cell.length_a   1.000
_cell.length_b   1.000
_cell.length_c   1.000
_cell.angle_alpha   90.00
_cell.angle_beta   90.00
_cell.angle_gamma   90.00
#
_symmetry.space_group_name_H-M   'P 1'
#
loop_
_entity.id
_entity.type
_entity.pdbx_description
1 polymer ?
#
loop_
_entity_poly.entity_id
_entity_poly.type
_entity_poly.pdbx_seq_one_letter_code
_entity_poly.pdbx_strand_id
1 'polypeptide(L)'
;MHYRLASGADGNAIQEKAVAATAGGRELLHLTEGPQASLWRVNRGWRRSDHRGFSMDSKTGFWIRRPGDDDREGDIDTARLINGVLPFVRDTRNILLVRPSLASVAKEDTEAFLASLSYALQRGSQLLFQVEEQELSVTRIGDGDEHRILFWEAAEGGSGVWSRLIEDQAAVGQVATESLKLCHFDPETGNDVAEEEKCSRACYRCLLSYTNQPDHRLLNRFLVRDFLNQLRQAVTTRQTTGRSYEDHYQWLRERIDPNSNLEAQFLETLFTFRRRLPDRTQFRPEAGVYAEADFYYDRDDLRGVAVFVDGPHHDAPAQSEADQRERKKLEDLGYRVIVIRYDRPLADQVSEKADVFGPGLSRA
;
A
#
# COMPACT_ATOMS: atom_id res chain seq x y z
N MET A 1 14.23 -9.27 -10.66
CA MET A 1 12.86 -9.85 -10.69
C MET A 1 12.11 -9.17 -11.82
N HIS A 2 11.21 -9.87 -12.50
CA HIS A 2 10.26 -9.24 -13.42
C HIS A 2 8.84 -9.52 -12.93
N TYR A 3 7.91 -8.60 -13.19
CA TYR A 3 6.51 -8.78 -12.83
C TYR A 3 5.59 -8.26 -13.93
N ARG A 4 4.33 -8.70 -13.90
CA ARG A 4 3.24 -8.21 -14.74
C ARG A 4 1.96 -8.28 -13.94
N LEU A 5 1.27 -7.15 -13.81
CA LEU A 5 -0.03 -7.07 -13.16
C LEU A 5 -1.05 -7.95 -13.91
N ALA A 6 -2.03 -8.47 -13.18
CA ALA A 6 -3.17 -9.14 -13.80
C ALA A 6 -3.97 -8.14 -14.65
N SER A 7 -4.66 -8.63 -15.67
CA SER A 7 -5.53 -7.81 -16.52
C SER A 7 -6.98 -8.17 -16.29
N GLY A 8 -7.84 -7.15 -16.17
CA GLY A 8 -9.28 -7.29 -16.07
C GLY A 8 -9.93 -7.66 -17.41
N ALA A 9 -11.24 -7.91 -17.37
CA ALA A 9 -12.02 -8.18 -18.59
C ALA A 9 -12.03 -6.99 -19.57
N ASP A 10 -11.78 -5.78 -19.07
CA ASP A 10 -11.63 -4.54 -19.82
C ASP A 10 -10.22 -4.35 -20.40
N GLY A 11 -9.28 -5.28 -20.14
CA GLY A 11 -7.89 -5.22 -20.59
C GLY A 11 -6.99 -4.32 -19.75
N ASN A 12 -7.52 -3.60 -18.77
CA ASN A 12 -6.74 -2.75 -17.88
C ASN A 12 -6.04 -3.58 -16.80
N ALA A 13 -4.94 -3.07 -16.27
CA ALA A 13 -4.27 -3.71 -15.14
C ALA A 13 -5.16 -3.64 -13.90
N ILE A 14 -5.42 -4.79 -13.28
CA ILE A 14 -6.05 -4.88 -11.96
C ILE A 14 -5.00 -4.46 -10.94
N GLN A 15 -5.23 -3.31 -10.32
CA GLN A 15 -4.34 -2.75 -9.31
C GLN A 15 -5.10 -1.75 -8.45
N GLU A 16 -4.65 -1.61 -7.22
CA GLU A 16 -5.09 -0.56 -6.33
C GLU A 16 -3.92 0.36 -5.98
N LYS A 17 -4.17 1.66 -5.97
CA LYS A 17 -3.14 2.66 -5.68
C LYS A 17 -3.49 3.44 -4.43
N ALA A 18 -2.49 3.72 -3.62
CA ALA A 18 -2.63 4.60 -2.47
C ALA A 18 -1.39 5.45 -2.28
N VAL A 19 -1.56 6.53 -1.51
CA VAL A 19 -0.47 7.42 -1.11
C VAL A 19 -0.48 7.55 0.40
N ALA A 20 0.65 7.34 1.04
CA ALA A 20 0.84 7.66 2.45
C ALA A 20 1.49 9.05 2.56
N ALA A 21 0.76 10.00 3.15
CA ALA A 21 1.19 11.39 3.26
C ALA A 21 1.11 11.90 4.70
N THR A 22 2.04 12.79 5.06
CA THR A 22 2.02 13.50 6.35
C THR A 22 0.86 14.51 6.43
N ALA A 23 0.59 15.04 7.62
CA ALA A 23 -0.40 16.10 7.83
C ALA A 23 -0.22 17.33 6.93
N GLY A 24 1.04 17.72 6.67
CA GLY A 24 1.38 18.82 5.77
C GLY A 24 1.23 18.49 4.28
N GLY A 25 0.68 17.33 3.92
CA GLY A 25 0.47 16.90 2.54
C GLY A 25 1.72 16.41 1.82
N ARG A 26 2.88 16.33 2.50
CA ARG A 26 4.07 15.70 1.93
C ARG A 26 3.87 14.20 1.79
N GLU A 27 3.88 13.73 0.55
CA GLU A 27 3.83 12.31 0.18
C GLU A 27 5.14 11.60 0.57
N LEU A 28 5.02 10.49 1.28
CA LEU A 28 6.15 9.68 1.73
C LEU A 28 6.26 8.38 0.95
N LEU A 29 5.14 7.69 0.73
CA LEU A 29 5.09 6.45 -0.04
C LEU A 29 3.99 6.51 -1.10
N HIS A 30 4.29 6.03 -2.29
CA HIS A 30 3.28 5.63 -3.26
C HIS A 30 3.21 4.10 -3.28
N LEU A 31 2.00 3.59 -3.10
CA LEU A 31 1.70 2.18 -3.00
C LEU A 31 0.93 1.75 -4.24
N THR A 32 1.26 0.59 -4.77
CA THR A 32 0.49 -0.06 -5.84
C THR A 32 0.40 -1.54 -5.52
N GLU A 33 -0.79 -1.95 -5.09
CA GLU A 33 -1.14 -3.33 -4.87
C GLU A 33 -1.60 -3.95 -6.19
N GLY A 34 -1.13 -5.16 -6.45
CA GLY A 34 -1.40 -5.90 -7.67
C GLY A 34 -1.78 -7.33 -7.32
N PRO A 35 -3.08 -7.65 -7.26
CA PRO A 35 -3.51 -9.00 -6.96
C PRO A 35 -3.19 -9.91 -8.16
N GLN A 36 -2.87 -11.17 -7.87
CA GLN A 36 -2.61 -12.20 -8.88
C GLN A 36 -1.59 -11.78 -9.97
N ALA A 37 -0.59 -10.98 -9.62
CA ALA A 37 0.46 -10.59 -10.54
C ALA A 37 1.36 -11.79 -10.89
N SER A 38 1.75 -11.88 -12.16
CA SER A 38 2.75 -12.85 -12.60
C SER A 38 4.15 -12.37 -12.23
N LEU A 39 4.94 -13.22 -11.57
CA LEU A 39 6.33 -12.99 -11.21
C LEU A 39 7.25 -13.93 -12.00
N TRP A 40 8.38 -13.42 -12.47
CA TRP A 40 9.42 -14.22 -13.11
C TRP A 40 10.77 -14.00 -12.44
N ARG A 41 11.37 -15.10 -11.98
CA ARG A 41 12.76 -15.12 -11.52
C ARG A 41 13.62 -15.83 -12.55
N VAL A 42 14.41 -15.03 -13.26
CA VAL A 42 15.33 -15.50 -14.31
C VAL A 42 16.71 -15.67 -13.71
N ASN A 43 17.27 -16.88 -13.79
CA ASN A 43 18.66 -17.11 -13.47
C ASN A 43 19.51 -16.70 -14.68
N ARG A 44 20.35 -15.68 -14.51
CA ARG A 44 21.08 -15.04 -15.61
C ARG A 44 22.47 -15.61 -15.86
N GLY A 45 22.92 -16.58 -15.08
CA GLY A 45 24.25 -17.17 -15.20
C GLY A 45 24.99 -17.22 -13.87
N TRP A 46 26.26 -17.63 -13.94
CA TRP A 46 27.13 -17.73 -12.78
C TRP A 46 27.55 -16.35 -12.24
N ARG A 47 27.61 -16.19 -10.90
CA ARG A 47 27.92 -14.89 -10.25
C ARG A 47 29.26 -14.26 -10.65
N ARG A 48 30.27 -15.05 -11.06
CA ARG A 48 31.60 -14.58 -11.49
C ARG A 48 31.89 -15.06 -12.91
N SER A 49 31.04 -14.70 -13.87
CA SER A 49 31.26 -15.00 -15.29
C SER A 49 30.83 -13.81 -16.12
N ASP A 50 31.61 -13.51 -17.17
CA ASP A 50 31.31 -12.44 -18.13
C ASP A 50 30.28 -12.90 -19.20
N HIS A 51 29.91 -14.18 -19.19
CA HIS A 51 28.94 -14.76 -20.11
C HIS A 51 27.55 -14.84 -19.47
N ARG A 52 26.55 -14.32 -20.18
CA ARG A 52 25.15 -14.38 -19.77
C ARG A 52 24.53 -15.73 -20.17
N GLY A 53 23.89 -16.37 -19.22
CA GLY A 53 23.20 -17.65 -19.38
C GLY A 53 24.08 -18.87 -19.27
N PHE A 54 23.45 -20.02 -19.47
CA PHE A 54 24.07 -21.34 -19.34
C PHE A 54 24.11 -22.01 -20.71
N SER A 55 24.97 -23.01 -20.82
CA SER A 55 25.10 -23.84 -22.02
C SER A 55 24.44 -25.20 -21.78
N MET A 56 23.82 -25.74 -22.82
CA MET A 56 23.14 -27.04 -22.79
C MET A 56 23.41 -27.80 -24.09
N ASP A 57 23.62 -29.10 -24.00
CA ASP A 57 23.69 -29.96 -25.17
C ASP A 57 22.29 -30.18 -25.74
N SER A 58 22.08 -29.79 -27.00
CA SER A 58 20.77 -29.85 -27.68
C SER A 58 20.22 -31.27 -27.88
N LYS A 59 21.08 -32.29 -27.91
CA LYS A 59 20.68 -33.69 -28.17
C LYS A 59 20.30 -34.42 -26.87
N THR A 60 21.06 -34.18 -25.81
CA THR A 60 20.90 -34.89 -24.54
C THR A 60 20.08 -34.11 -23.51
N GLY A 61 20.00 -32.78 -23.64
CA GLY A 61 19.35 -31.90 -22.68
C GLY A 61 20.14 -31.68 -21.39
N PHE A 62 21.40 -32.15 -21.31
CA PHE A 62 22.23 -31.94 -20.13
C PHE A 62 22.84 -30.54 -20.10
N TRP A 63 22.80 -29.91 -18.93
CA TRP A 63 23.49 -28.66 -18.66
C TRP A 63 25.01 -28.88 -18.69
N ILE A 64 25.70 -27.99 -19.38
CA ILE A 64 27.16 -27.97 -19.38
C ILE A 64 27.64 -27.32 -18.08
N ARG A 65 28.70 -27.90 -17.51
CA ARG A 65 29.34 -27.36 -16.31
C ARG A 65 29.91 -25.97 -16.58
N ARG A 66 30.26 -25.28 -15.50
CA ARG A 66 30.85 -23.96 -15.57
C ARG A 66 32.11 -23.99 -16.45
N PRO A 67 32.32 -22.99 -17.33
CA PRO A 67 33.59 -22.84 -18.03
C PRO A 67 34.75 -22.79 -17.02
N GLY A 68 35.66 -23.78 -17.07
CA GLY A 68 36.82 -23.91 -16.18
C GLY A 68 36.69 -24.87 -15.00
N ASP A 69 35.58 -25.60 -14.83
CA ASP A 69 35.53 -26.77 -13.91
C ASP A 69 36.08 -28.01 -14.62
N ASP A 70 37.01 -28.74 -13.98
CA ASP A 70 37.78 -29.87 -14.53
C ASP A 70 37.03 -30.73 -15.56
N ASP A 71 37.61 -30.74 -16.77
CA ASP A 71 37.17 -31.48 -17.93
C ASP A 71 37.15 -32.98 -17.62
N ARG A 72 35.94 -33.54 -17.49
CA ARG A 72 35.76 -34.87 -18.08
C ARG A 72 35.62 -34.64 -19.57
N GLU A 73 36.76 -34.67 -20.24
CA GLU A 73 36.89 -34.85 -21.68
C GLU A 73 35.99 -36.02 -22.11
N GLY A 74 34.92 -35.67 -22.81
CA GLY A 74 34.09 -36.60 -23.53
C GLY A 74 33.35 -35.77 -24.56
N ASP A 75 33.90 -35.71 -25.78
CA ASP A 75 33.32 -35.20 -27.04
C ASP A 75 32.06 -34.33 -26.87
N ILE A 76 32.20 -33.15 -26.23
CA ILE A 76 31.15 -32.15 -26.32
C ILE A 76 31.28 -31.55 -27.71
N ASP A 77 30.48 -32.09 -28.63
CA ASP A 77 30.33 -31.55 -29.98
C ASP A 77 29.84 -30.10 -29.88
N THR A 78 30.73 -29.16 -30.15
CA THR A 78 30.42 -27.73 -30.03
C THR A 78 29.32 -27.28 -30.97
N ALA A 79 29.07 -28.01 -32.07
CA ALA A 79 27.95 -27.76 -32.97
C ALA A 79 26.58 -28.07 -32.32
N ARG A 80 26.56 -28.83 -31.22
CA ARG A 80 25.34 -29.17 -30.47
C ARG A 80 25.04 -28.25 -29.29
N LEU A 81 25.92 -27.30 -28.98
CA LEU A 81 25.77 -26.42 -27.83
C LEU A 81 24.73 -25.31 -28.09
N ILE A 82 23.68 -25.30 -27.27
CA ILE A 82 22.80 -24.14 -27.13
C ILE A 82 23.39 -23.27 -26.02
N ASN A 83 23.80 -22.05 -26.39
CA ASN A 83 24.37 -21.07 -25.47
C ASN A 83 23.32 -20.01 -25.09
N GLY A 84 23.54 -19.35 -23.95
CA GLY A 84 22.68 -18.24 -23.52
C GLY A 84 21.31 -18.68 -22.99
N VAL A 85 21.16 -19.95 -22.60
CA VAL A 85 19.92 -20.46 -22.01
C VAL A 85 19.71 -19.83 -20.64
N LEU A 86 18.53 -19.22 -20.41
CA LEU A 86 18.16 -18.55 -19.17
C LEU A 86 17.02 -19.32 -18.49
N PRO A 87 17.32 -20.25 -17.57
CA PRO A 87 16.26 -20.91 -16.83
C PRO A 87 15.52 -19.87 -15.97
N PHE A 88 14.20 -20.00 -15.94
CA PHE A 88 13.35 -19.13 -15.14
C PHE A 88 12.24 -19.92 -14.48
N VAL A 89 11.76 -19.40 -13.35
CA VAL A 89 10.52 -19.84 -12.73
C VAL A 89 9.49 -18.73 -12.85
N ARG A 90 8.23 -19.13 -13.06
CA ARG A 90 7.07 -18.23 -13.06
C ARG A 90 6.15 -18.61 -11.92
N ASP A 91 5.65 -17.62 -11.22
CA ASP A 91 4.67 -17.78 -10.16
C ASP A 91 3.60 -16.68 -10.26
N THR A 92 2.46 -16.87 -9.60
CA THR A 92 1.37 -15.89 -9.54
C THR A 92 1.11 -15.52 -8.09
N ARG A 93 1.40 -14.27 -7.71
CA ARG A 93 1.35 -13.80 -6.32
C ARG A 93 0.71 -12.43 -6.23
N ASN A 94 0.16 -12.11 -5.06
CA ASN A 94 -0.20 -10.73 -4.73
C ASN A 94 1.08 -9.96 -4.45
N ILE A 95 1.21 -8.78 -5.07
CA ILE A 95 2.39 -7.93 -4.94
C ILE A 95 2.03 -6.56 -4.37
N LEU A 96 3.00 -5.94 -3.74
CA LEU A 96 2.97 -4.52 -3.38
C LEU A 96 4.22 -3.84 -3.91
N LEU A 97 4.02 -2.84 -4.76
CA LEU A 97 5.07 -1.93 -5.18
C LEU A 97 5.04 -0.72 -4.26
N VAL A 98 6.17 -0.43 -3.64
CA VAL A 98 6.37 0.73 -2.77
C VAL A 98 7.41 1.62 -3.41
N ARG A 99 7.03 2.85 -3.76
CA ARG A 99 7.95 3.91 -4.18
C ARG A 99 8.09 4.93 -3.04
N PRO A 100 9.20 4.91 -2.29
CA PRO A 100 9.44 5.91 -1.26
C PRO A 100 9.87 7.25 -1.86
N SER A 101 9.54 8.34 -1.18
CA SER A 101 10.12 9.65 -1.46
C SER A 101 11.59 9.66 -1.06
N LEU A 102 12.45 10.01 -2.01
CA LEU A 102 13.90 10.10 -1.82
C LEU A 102 14.37 11.54 -1.61
N ALA A 103 13.44 12.51 -1.51
CA ALA A 103 13.76 13.93 -1.47
C ALA A 103 14.67 14.34 -0.29
N SER A 104 14.61 13.61 0.84
CA SER A 104 15.44 13.84 2.02
C SER A 104 16.59 12.85 2.17
N VAL A 105 16.85 12.02 1.15
CA VAL A 105 17.88 10.97 1.18
C VAL A 105 19.07 11.41 0.32
N ALA A 106 20.26 11.40 0.90
CA ALA A 106 21.48 11.70 0.15
C ALA A 106 21.68 10.67 -0.97
N LYS A 107 22.14 11.12 -2.14
CA LYS A 107 22.23 10.26 -3.34
C LYS A 107 23.09 9.02 -3.10
N GLU A 108 24.22 9.20 -2.41
CA GLU A 108 25.15 8.17 -1.98
C GLU A 108 24.55 7.14 -1.00
N ASP A 109 23.55 7.54 -0.22
CA ASP A 109 22.89 6.69 0.76
C ASP A 109 21.66 5.97 0.20
N THR A 110 21.19 6.33 -1.02
CA THR A 110 19.95 5.81 -1.62
C THR A 110 19.85 4.29 -1.57
N GLU A 111 20.89 3.57 -1.99
CA GLU A 111 20.90 2.10 -1.97
C GLU A 111 20.81 1.53 -0.54
N ALA A 112 21.56 2.12 0.39
CA ALA A 112 21.56 1.70 1.79
C ALA A 112 20.25 2.00 2.50
N PHE A 113 19.65 3.16 2.20
CA PHE A 113 18.33 3.57 2.65
C PHE A 113 17.25 2.61 2.14
N LEU A 114 17.21 2.36 0.82
CA LEU A 114 16.23 1.47 0.21
C LEU A 114 16.37 0.04 0.73
N ALA A 115 17.60 -0.47 0.89
CA ALA A 115 17.85 -1.78 1.47
C ALA A 115 17.33 -1.86 2.91
N SER A 116 17.67 -0.88 3.74
CA SER A 116 17.24 -0.83 5.15
C SER A 116 15.72 -0.69 5.26
N LEU A 117 15.10 0.15 4.43
CA LEU A 117 13.66 0.39 4.44
C LEU A 117 12.90 -0.86 3.97
N SER A 118 13.42 -1.57 2.97
CA SER A 118 12.85 -2.83 2.48
C SER A 118 12.67 -3.84 3.62
N TYR A 119 13.74 -4.08 4.38
CA TYR A 119 13.70 -5.07 5.46
C TYR A 119 12.99 -4.55 6.72
N ALA A 120 13.05 -3.25 7.00
CA ALA A 120 12.30 -2.64 8.09
C ALA A 120 10.79 -2.80 7.85
N LEU A 121 10.29 -2.40 6.68
CA LEU A 121 8.87 -2.52 6.34
C LEU A 121 8.42 -3.98 6.20
N GLN A 122 9.25 -4.87 5.64
CA GLN A 122 8.94 -6.30 5.56
C GLN A 122 8.68 -6.87 6.96
N ARG A 123 9.64 -6.68 7.87
CA ARG A 123 9.57 -7.25 9.22
C ARG A 123 8.55 -6.53 10.11
N GLY A 124 8.40 -5.21 9.95
CA GLY A 124 7.34 -4.45 10.62
C GLY A 124 5.94 -4.95 10.21
N SER A 125 5.75 -5.28 8.92
CA SER A 125 4.51 -5.88 8.44
C SER A 125 4.31 -7.29 9.00
N GLN A 126 5.37 -8.11 9.05
CA GLN A 126 5.32 -9.44 9.67
C GLN A 126 4.87 -9.38 11.13
N LEU A 127 5.42 -8.45 11.92
CA LEU A 127 5.04 -8.26 13.32
C LEU A 127 3.60 -7.78 13.47
N LEU A 128 3.20 -6.75 12.72
CA LEU A 128 1.85 -6.16 12.83
C LEU A 128 0.77 -7.16 12.45
N PHE A 129 0.97 -7.88 11.34
CA PHE A 129 -0.03 -8.80 10.79
C PHE A 129 0.15 -10.24 11.26
N GLN A 130 1.15 -10.51 12.10
CA GLN A 130 1.46 -11.83 12.66
C GLN A 130 1.65 -12.90 11.59
N VAL A 131 2.36 -12.54 10.51
CA VAL A 131 2.72 -13.46 9.42
C VAL A 131 4.17 -13.92 9.57
N GLU A 132 4.43 -15.17 9.18
CA GLU A 132 5.75 -15.79 9.34
C GLU A 132 6.80 -15.20 8.37
N GLU A 133 8.09 -15.38 8.67
CA GLU A 133 9.18 -14.76 7.89
C GLU A 133 9.11 -15.14 6.40
N GLN A 134 8.82 -16.41 6.11
CA GLN A 134 8.73 -16.95 4.76
C GLN A 134 7.50 -16.50 3.98
N GLU A 135 6.49 -15.90 4.62
CA GLU A 135 5.23 -15.53 3.96
C GLU A 135 5.32 -14.22 3.20
N LEU A 136 6.22 -13.32 3.60
CA LEU A 136 6.46 -12.07 2.88
C LEU A 136 7.88 -12.06 2.34
N SER A 137 8.04 -11.74 1.07
CA SER A 137 9.34 -11.60 0.43
C SER A 137 9.51 -10.22 -0.17
N VAL A 138 10.75 -9.77 -0.29
CA VAL A 138 11.09 -8.42 -0.76
C VAL A 138 12.28 -8.43 -1.73
N THR A 139 12.23 -7.55 -2.71
CA THR A 139 13.36 -7.22 -3.59
C THR A 139 13.27 -5.76 -3.98
N ARG A 140 14.40 -5.18 -4.40
CA ARG A 140 14.43 -3.84 -5.01
C ARG A 140 14.45 -3.98 -6.53
N ILE A 141 13.76 -3.06 -7.23
CA ILE A 141 13.68 -2.98 -8.69
C ILE A 141 13.69 -1.52 -9.14
N GLY A 142 13.86 -1.28 -10.44
CA GLY A 142 13.96 0.07 -10.99
C GLY A 142 15.36 0.64 -10.88
N ASP A 143 15.50 1.92 -11.23
CA ASP A 143 16.72 2.72 -11.11
C ASP A 143 16.33 4.21 -10.97
N GLY A 144 17.24 5.06 -10.47
CA GLY A 144 17.03 6.48 -10.29
C GLY A 144 15.77 6.80 -9.49
N ASP A 145 14.95 7.72 -10.02
CA ASP A 145 13.69 8.16 -9.40
C ASP A 145 12.57 7.09 -9.44
N GLU A 146 12.76 6.05 -10.25
CA GLU A 146 11.83 4.92 -10.39
C GLU A 146 12.23 3.70 -9.54
N HIS A 147 13.15 3.88 -8.59
CA HIS A 147 13.47 2.86 -7.61
C HIS A 147 12.24 2.49 -6.78
N ARG A 148 11.92 1.20 -6.77
CA ARG A 148 10.78 0.63 -6.07
C ARG A 148 11.22 -0.56 -5.24
N ILE A 149 10.54 -0.74 -4.13
CA ILE A 149 10.59 -1.95 -3.33
C ILE A 149 9.40 -2.80 -3.77
N LEU A 150 9.68 -4.00 -4.26
CA LEU A 150 8.67 -4.98 -4.64
C LEU A 150 8.56 -6.02 -3.53
N PHE A 151 7.41 -6.03 -2.87
CA PHE A 151 7.02 -7.09 -1.95
C PHE A 151 6.06 -8.07 -2.64
N TRP A 152 6.06 -9.32 -2.19
CA TRP A 152 5.05 -10.30 -2.59
C TRP A 152 4.73 -11.27 -1.46
N GLU A 153 3.49 -11.74 -1.43
CA GLU A 153 3.04 -12.78 -0.50
C GLU A 153 3.54 -14.13 -1.07
N ALA A 154 4.50 -14.75 -0.40
CA ALA A 154 5.10 -16.03 -0.78
C ALA A 154 4.30 -17.24 -0.27
N ALA A 155 3.36 -17.05 0.66
CA ALA A 155 2.39 -18.07 1.05
C ALA A 155 1.37 -18.35 -0.05
N GLU A 156 0.91 -19.60 -0.16
CA GLU A 156 -0.18 -19.98 -1.05
C GLU A 156 -1.52 -19.47 -0.47
N GLY A 157 -2.38 -18.89 -1.31
CA GLY A 157 -3.69 -18.35 -0.89
C GLY A 157 -3.72 -16.87 -0.51
N GLY A 158 -2.56 -16.23 -0.34
CA GLY A 158 -2.43 -14.81 -0.01
C GLY A 158 -2.80 -14.48 1.44
N SER A 159 -2.05 -13.58 2.06
CA SER A 159 -2.22 -13.18 3.46
C SER A 159 -3.15 -11.97 3.65
N GLY A 160 -3.49 -11.26 2.57
CA GLY A 160 -4.29 -10.02 2.62
C GLY A 160 -3.55 -8.86 3.29
N VAL A 161 -2.22 -8.94 3.39
CA VAL A 161 -1.40 -7.92 4.03
C VAL A 161 -1.37 -6.65 3.18
N TRP A 162 -1.23 -6.82 1.86
CA TRP A 162 -1.14 -5.69 0.94
C TRP A 162 -2.47 -4.96 0.77
N SER A 163 -3.59 -5.66 0.72
CA SER A 163 -4.91 -5.03 0.67
C SER A 163 -5.17 -4.20 1.92
N ARG A 164 -4.83 -4.72 3.12
CA ARG A 164 -4.92 -3.95 4.37
C ARG A 164 -4.08 -2.67 4.35
N LEU A 165 -2.87 -2.69 3.78
CA LEU A 165 -2.04 -1.48 3.67
C LEU A 165 -2.63 -0.42 2.74
N ILE A 166 -3.48 -0.80 1.79
CA ILE A 166 -4.17 0.12 0.88
C ILE A 166 -5.48 0.63 1.47
N GLU A 167 -6.25 -0.26 2.11
CA GLU A 167 -7.60 0.01 2.59
C GLU A 167 -7.63 0.77 3.92
N ASP A 168 -6.75 0.41 4.86
CA ASP A 168 -6.71 1.03 6.18
C ASP A 168 -5.76 2.23 6.17
N GLN A 169 -6.35 3.42 6.39
CA GLN A 169 -5.64 4.69 6.46
C GLN A 169 -4.48 4.71 7.46
N ALA A 170 -4.56 3.92 8.55
CA ALA A 170 -3.55 3.88 9.60
C ALA A 170 -2.52 2.75 9.45
N ALA A 171 -2.76 1.76 8.59
CA ALA A 171 -1.97 0.52 8.58
C ALA A 171 -0.50 0.76 8.24
N VAL A 172 -0.19 1.66 7.29
CA VAL A 172 1.20 2.03 6.96
C VAL A 172 1.90 2.69 8.16
N GLY A 173 1.21 3.56 8.89
CA GLY A 173 1.75 4.19 10.10
C GLY A 173 1.97 3.20 11.25
N GLN A 174 1.09 2.20 11.38
CA GLN A 174 1.26 1.09 12.31
C GLN A 174 2.47 0.21 11.94
N VAL A 175 2.65 -0.12 10.66
CA VAL A 175 3.85 -0.83 10.18
C VAL A 175 5.11 -0.02 10.47
N ALA A 176 5.08 1.30 10.27
CA ALA A 176 6.21 2.16 10.61
C ALA A 176 6.52 2.15 12.12
N THR A 177 5.50 2.12 12.97
CA THR A 177 5.64 1.98 14.42
C THR A 177 6.34 0.67 14.79
N GLU A 178 5.90 -0.45 14.25
CA GLU A 178 6.54 -1.76 14.50
C GLU A 178 7.97 -1.80 13.92
N SER A 179 8.18 -1.16 12.76
CA SER A 179 9.51 -1.01 12.15
C SER A 179 10.48 -0.21 13.03
N LEU A 180 10.00 0.85 13.70
CA LEU A 180 10.81 1.64 14.65
C LEU A 180 11.21 0.79 15.86
N LYS A 181 10.25 0.10 16.49
CA LYS A 181 10.51 -0.80 17.63
C LYS A 181 11.53 -1.88 17.26
N LEU A 182 11.33 -2.53 16.11
CA LEU A 182 12.24 -3.52 15.55
C LEU A 182 13.65 -2.95 15.36
N CYS A 183 13.76 -1.73 14.86
CA CYS A 183 15.01 -1.00 14.70
C CYS A 183 15.58 -0.42 16.01
N HIS A 184 15.06 -0.83 17.17
CA HIS A 184 15.47 -0.37 18.50
C HIS A 184 15.32 1.14 18.69
N PHE A 185 14.28 1.73 18.11
CA PHE A 185 13.87 3.09 18.40
C PHE A 185 12.60 3.09 19.21
N ASP A 186 12.53 3.98 20.20
CA ASP A 186 11.29 4.30 20.88
C ASP A 186 10.36 5.05 19.89
N PRO A 187 9.16 4.53 19.58
CA PRO A 187 8.31 5.15 18.57
C PRO A 187 7.79 6.54 18.94
N GLU A 188 7.67 6.85 20.23
CA GLU A 188 7.14 8.13 20.68
C GLU A 188 8.19 9.23 20.62
N THR A 189 9.40 8.93 21.06
CA THR A 189 10.49 9.90 21.18
C THR A 189 11.45 9.87 19.99
N GLY A 190 11.49 8.77 19.24
CA GLY A 190 12.49 8.51 18.20
C GLY A 190 13.88 8.21 18.74
N ASN A 191 14.03 8.10 20.07
CA ASN A 191 15.33 7.86 20.70
C ASN A 191 15.80 6.43 20.44
N ASP A 192 17.12 6.29 20.31
CA ASP A 192 17.77 5.00 20.25
C ASP A 192 17.74 4.34 21.63
N VAL A 193 17.11 3.17 21.70
CA VAL A 193 17.00 2.35 22.92
C VAL A 193 17.76 1.04 22.79
N ALA A 194 18.61 0.89 21.77
CA ALA A 194 19.50 -0.24 21.66
C ALA A 194 20.51 -0.24 22.81
N GLU A 195 20.79 -1.41 23.34
CA GLU A 195 22.01 -1.60 24.14
C GLU A 195 23.22 -1.43 23.20
N GLU A 196 24.13 -0.50 23.52
CA GLU A 196 25.23 -0.08 22.63
C GLU A 196 26.06 -1.26 22.09
N GLU A 197 26.30 -2.28 22.92
CA GLU A 197 27.07 -3.48 22.53
C GLU A 197 26.29 -4.48 21.67
N LYS A 198 24.95 -4.36 21.59
CA LYS A 198 24.08 -5.34 20.91
C LYS A 198 23.67 -4.93 19.50
N CYS A 199 23.60 -3.64 19.19
CA CYS A 199 23.22 -3.19 17.84
C CYS A 199 23.75 -1.78 17.51
N SER A 200 24.92 -1.73 16.87
CA SER A 200 25.47 -0.49 16.31
C SER A 200 24.72 -0.09 15.03
N ARG A 201 24.93 -0.80 13.92
CA ARG A 201 24.36 -0.44 12.60
C ARG A 201 23.11 -1.26 12.23
N ALA A 202 23.19 -2.57 12.43
CA ALA A 202 22.11 -3.54 12.24
C ALA A 202 22.49 -4.83 12.99
N CYS A 203 21.50 -5.60 13.42
CA CYS A 203 21.66 -6.90 14.07
C CYS A 203 20.56 -7.87 13.60
N TYR A 204 20.67 -9.16 13.96
CA TYR A 204 19.67 -10.18 13.61
C TYR A 204 18.30 -9.97 14.27
N ARG A 205 18.24 -9.21 15.38
CA ARG A 205 16.98 -8.82 16.01
C ARG A 205 16.30 -7.64 15.31
N CYS A 206 16.99 -6.92 14.42
CA CYS A 206 16.41 -5.80 13.67
C CYS A 206 16.36 -6.06 12.15
N LEU A 207 17.44 -5.78 11.40
CA LEU A 207 17.43 -5.82 9.93
C LEU A 207 18.15 -7.04 9.32
N LEU A 208 19.10 -7.66 10.03
CA LEU A 208 19.86 -8.78 9.47
C LEU A 208 19.01 -10.06 9.48
N SER A 209 19.10 -10.81 8.39
CA SER A 209 18.60 -12.18 8.27
C SER A 209 19.61 -13.03 7.50
N TYR A 210 19.43 -14.35 7.52
CA TYR A 210 20.26 -15.23 6.69
C TYR A 210 19.94 -15.07 5.20
N THR A 211 18.70 -14.70 4.87
CA THR A 211 18.23 -14.55 3.49
C THR A 211 18.73 -13.26 2.83
N ASN A 212 19.09 -12.24 3.61
CA ASN A 212 19.57 -10.94 3.11
C ASN A 212 21.08 -10.69 3.27
N GLN A 213 21.89 -11.74 3.48
CA GLN A 213 23.35 -11.64 3.57
C GLN A 213 24.04 -10.76 2.50
N PRO A 214 23.65 -10.81 1.21
CA PRO A 214 24.25 -9.93 0.20
C PRO A 214 24.11 -8.43 0.49
N ASP A 215 23.09 -8.05 1.25
CA ASP A 215 22.77 -6.67 1.61
C ASP A 215 23.31 -6.25 2.98
N HIS A 216 23.91 -7.16 3.78
CA HIS A 216 24.35 -6.85 5.15
C HIS A 216 25.23 -5.60 5.25
N ARG A 217 26.12 -5.39 4.26
CA ARG A 217 26.98 -4.19 4.20
C ARG A 217 26.21 -2.88 3.99
N LEU A 218 25.02 -2.95 3.41
CA LEU A 218 24.16 -1.80 3.12
C LEU A 218 23.28 -1.47 4.33
N LEU A 219 22.82 -2.47 5.08
CA LEU A 219 21.80 -2.26 6.13
C LEU A 219 22.28 -1.32 7.24
N ASN A 220 21.47 -0.31 7.55
CA ASN A 220 21.69 0.68 8.59
C ASN A 220 20.35 1.19 9.13
N ARG A 221 20.03 0.85 10.37
CA ARG A 221 18.76 1.25 11.00
C ARG A 221 18.61 2.78 11.15
N PHE A 222 19.70 3.51 11.27
CA PHE A 222 19.64 4.97 11.45
C PHE A 222 19.22 5.69 10.17
N LEU A 223 19.52 5.15 8.98
CA LEU A 223 19.14 5.78 7.71
C LEU A 223 17.63 5.89 7.52
N VAL A 224 16.87 4.98 8.15
CA VAL A 224 15.42 4.91 7.99
C VAL A 224 14.66 5.51 9.17
N ARG A 225 15.33 5.84 10.28
CA ARG A 225 14.69 6.31 11.53
C ARG A 225 13.78 7.50 11.29
N ASP A 226 14.32 8.57 10.72
CA ASP A 226 13.58 9.83 10.55
C ASP A 226 12.45 9.68 9.52
N PHE A 227 12.66 8.84 8.52
CA PHE A 227 11.62 8.50 7.54
C PHE A 227 10.48 7.69 8.17
N LEU A 228 10.79 6.67 8.97
CA LEU A 228 9.80 5.86 9.69
C LEU A 228 9.05 6.68 10.74
N ASN A 229 9.72 7.63 11.41
CA ASN A 229 9.07 8.57 12.32
C ASN A 229 8.02 9.44 11.62
N GLN A 230 8.34 9.93 10.41
CA GLN A 230 7.37 10.67 9.59
C GLN A 230 6.24 9.75 9.10
N LEU A 231 6.59 8.52 8.69
CA LEU A 231 5.65 7.55 8.16
C LEU A 231 4.65 7.06 9.22
N ARG A 232 5.06 6.97 10.49
CA ARG A 232 4.18 6.64 11.63
C ARG A 232 2.98 7.58 11.72
N GLN A 233 3.18 8.85 11.38
CA GLN A 233 2.15 9.89 11.43
C GLN A 233 1.46 10.09 10.08
N ALA A 234 1.78 9.28 9.08
CA ALA A 234 1.19 9.40 7.76
C ALA A 234 -0.22 8.78 7.73
N VAL A 235 -1.06 9.37 6.90
CA VAL A 235 -2.38 8.83 6.57
C VAL A 235 -2.33 8.29 5.15
N THR A 236 -2.80 7.07 4.99
CA THR A 236 -2.89 6.40 3.70
C THR A 236 -4.23 6.72 3.04
N THR A 237 -4.20 7.19 1.80
CA THR A 237 -5.40 7.48 1.02
C THR A 237 -5.37 6.71 -0.29
N ARG A 238 -6.42 5.94 -0.54
CA ARG A 238 -6.64 5.25 -1.82
C ARG A 238 -6.90 6.28 -2.92
N GLN A 239 -6.36 6.03 -4.11
CA GLN A 239 -6.64 6.82 -5.30
C GLN A 239 -7.90 6.29 -5.99
N THR A 240 -8.94 7.12 -6.08
CA THR A 240 -10.23 6.72 -6.67
C THR A 240 -10.24 7.02 -8.16
N THR A 241 -10.47 6.01 -9.00
CA THR A 241 -10.68 6.17 -10.47
C THR A 241 -9.58 6.98 -11.18
N GLY A 242 -8.33 6.84 -10.73
CA GLY A 242 -7.18 7.56 -11.29
C GLY A 242 -7.03 9.02 -10.87
N ARG A 243 -7.86 9.51 -9.93
CA ARG A 243 -7.71 10.84 -9.32
C ARG A 243 -6.84 10.77 -8.07
N SER A 244 -6.05 11.81 -7.85
CA SER A 244 -5.43 12.04 -6.54
C SER A 244 -6.51 12.34 -5.49
N TYR A 245 -6.13 12.30 -4.21
CA TYR A 245 -7.05 12.65 -3.13
C TYR A 245 -7.55 14.10 -3.25
N GLU A 246 -6.64 15.01 -3.62
CA GLU A 246 -6.91 16.43 -3.84
C GLU A 246 -7.82 16.65 -5.06
N ASP A 247 -7.56 15.98 -6.18
CA ASP A 247 -8.40 16.07 -7.37
C ASP A 247 -9.80 15.50 -7.10
N HIS A 248 -9.89 14.42 -6.31
CA HIS A 248 -11.18 13.82 -5.95
C HIS A 248 -11.98 14.76 -5.04
N TYR A 249 -11.33 15.43 -4.09
CA TYR A 249 -11.99 16.48 -3.29
C TYR A 249 -12.57 17.60 -4.17
N GLN A 250 -11.79 18.13 -5.11
CA GLN A 250 -12.28 19.18 -6.02
C GLN A 250 -13.43 18.67 -6.90
N TRP A 251 -13.32 17.45 -7.41
CA TRP A 251 -14.37 16.81 -8.20
C TRP A 251 -15.69 16.68 -7.43
N LEU A 252 -15.64 16.31 -6.14
CA LEU A 252 -16.81 16.28 -5.25
C LEU A 252 -17.34 17.70 -5.00
N ARG A 253 -16.45 18.67 -4.73
CA ARG A 253 -16.79 20.06 -4.41
C ARG A 253 -17.57 20.75 -5.53
N GLU A 254 -17.28 20.42 -6.79
CA GLU A 254 -18.01 20.93 -7.95
C GLU A 254 -19.43 20.35 -8.11
N ARG A 255 -19.77 19.29 -7.37
CA ARG A 255 -20.99 18.47 -7.54
C ARG A 255 -21.89 18.41 -6.30
N ILE A 256 -21.56 19.13 -5.24
CA ILE A 256 -22.49 19.33 -4.11
C ILE A 256 -23.56 20.36 -4.48
N ASP A 257 -24.61 20.50 -3.67
CA ASP A 257 -25.59 21.56 -3.90
C ASP A 257 -24.93 22.93 -3.65
N PRO A 258 -24.88 23.84 -4.65
CA PRO A 258 -24.29 25.17 -4.47
C PRO A 258 -25.00 26.01 -3.40
N ASN A 259 -26.24 25.66 -3.02
CA ASN A 259 -26.99 26.35 -1.98
C ASN A 259 -26.75 25.76 -0.57
N SER A 260 -26.04 24.64 -0.45
CA SER A 260 -25.81 23.93 0.81
C SER A 260 -24.42 24.23 1.38
N ASN A 261 -24.35 25.26 2.23
CA ASN A 261 -23.12 25.58 2.97
C ASN A 261 -22.72 24.47 3.97
N LEU A 262 -23.65 23.61 4.37
CA LEU A 262 -23.36 22.52 5.32
C LEU A 262 -22.65 21.34 4.64
N GLU A 263 -23.09 20.92 3.45
CA GLU A 263 -22.38 19.91 2.64
C GLU A 263 -20.95 20.35 2.33
N ALA A 264 -20.80 21.64 1.98
CA ALA A 264 -19.53 22.29 1.76
C ALA A 264 -18.58 22.16 2.96
N GLN A 265 -19.05 22.52 4.16
CA GLN A 265 -18.28 22.44 5.40
C GLN A 265 -17.97 21.00 5.82
N PHE A 266 -18.90 20.07 5.57
CA PHE A 266 -18.70 18.65 5.83
C PHE A 266 -17.56 18.10 4.98
N LEU A 267 -17.61 18.33 3.68
CA LEU A 267 -16.58 17.85 2.76
C LEU A 267 -15.22 18.50 3.05
N GLU A 268 -15.20 19.81 3.34
CA GLU A 268 -13.98 20.52 3.75
C GLU A 268 -13.40 19.93 5.04
N THR A 269 -14.24 19.61 6.03
CA THR A 269 -13.79 18.97 7.28
C THR A 269 -13.09 17.63 7.00
N LEU A 270 -13.67 16.78 6.14
CA LEU A 270 -13.04 15.52 5.76
C LEU A 270 -11.69 15.75 5.08
N PHE A 271 -11.63 16.72 4.15
CA PHE A 271 -10.42 17.07 3.44
C PHE A 271 -9.31 17.57 4.36
N THR A 272 -9.59 18.55 5.22
CA THR A 272 -8.64 19.15 6.17
C THR A 272 -7.99 18.11 7.07
N PHE A 273 -8.77 17.12 7.54
CA PHE A 273 -8.26 16.05 8.40
C PHE A 273 -7.81 14.80 7.63
N ARG A 274 -7.67 14.87 6.29
CA ARG A 274 -7.33 13.73 5.40
C ARG A 274 -8.12 12.45 5.68
N ARG A 275 -9.40 12.60 5.98
CA ARG A 275 -10.34 11.49 6.19
C ARG A 275 -10.79 10.89 4.87
N ARG A 276 -11.37 9.69 4.89
CA ARG A 276 -11.92 9.06 3.68
C ARG A 276 -13.00 9.95 3.08
N LEU A 277 -12.77 10.39 1.84
CA LEU A 277 -13.75 11.15 1.07
C LEU A 277 -14.86 10.22 0.53
N PRO A 278 -16.09 10.74 0.35
CA PRO A 278 -17.16 10.03 -0.32
C PRO A 278 -16.80 9.62 -1.75
N ASP A 279 -17.40 8.54 -2.24
CA ASP A 279 -17.20 8.10 -3.62
C ASP A 279 -18.10 8.89 -4.59
N ARG A 280 -19.28 9.33 -4.12
CA ARG A 280 -20.30 10.05 -4.91
C ARG A 280 -20.97 11.15 -4.09
N THR A 281 -21.52 12.14 -4.79
CA THR A 281 -22.43 13.16 -4.23
C THR A 281 -23.82 13.03 -4.87
N GLN A 282 -24.86 13.54 -4.21
CA GLN A 282 -26.23 13.63 -4.73
C GLN A 282 -26.70 12.31 -5.37
N PHE A 283 -26.52 11.22 -4.62
CA PHE A 283 -26.68 9.87 -5.14
C PHE A 283 -27.92 9.20 -4.58
N ARG A 284 -28.76 8.69 -5.48
CA ARG A 284 -29.89 7.83 -5.14
C ARG A 284 -29.50 6.37 -5.38
N PRO A 285 -29.26 5.58 -4.32
CA PRO A 285 -28.75 4.22 -4.48
C PRO A 285 -29.81 3.23 -4.95
N GLU A 286 -31.09 3.54 -4.78
CA GLU A 286 -32.22 2.65 -5.11
C GLU A 286 -33.31 3.40 -5.86
N ALA A 287 -33.70 2.88 -7.03
CA ALA A 287 -34.68 3.56 -7.90
C ALA A 287 -36.08 3.68 -7.27
N GLY A 288 -36.44 2.75 -6.38
CA GLY A 288 -37.73 2.71 -5.70
C GLY A 288 -37.79 3.51 -4.38
N VAL A 289 -36.68 4.12 -3.96
CA VAL A 289 -36.62 4.89 -2.71
C VAL A 289 -36.33 6.35 -3.04
N TYR A 290 -37.19 7.26 -2.56
CA TYR A 290 -37.06 8.70 -2.83
C TYR A 290 -36.20 9.39 -1.77
N ALA A 291 -35.08 8.76 -1.40
CA ALA A 291 -34.06 9.34 -0.55
C ALA A 291 -32.77 9.50 -1.37
N GLU A 292 -32.38 10.75 -1.61
CA GLU A 292 -31.14 11.11 -2.26
C GLU A 292 -30.12 11.45 -1.18
N ALA A 293 -29.01 10.71 -1.15
CA ALA A 293 -27.95 10.94 -0.19
C ALA A 293 -27.05 12.07 -0.68
N ASP A 294 -26.72 13.02 0.19
CA ASP A 294 -25.80 14.12 -0.14
C ASP A 294 -24.42 13.56 -0.48
N PHE A 295 -24.00 12.53 0.26
CA PHE A 295 -22.77 11.79 0.02
C PHE A 295 -22.99 10.29 0.12
N TYR A 296 -22.28 9.53 -0.71
CA TYR A 296 -22.36 8.07 -0.70
C TYR A 296 -20.98 7.43 -0.76
N TYR A 297 -20.78 6.40 0.08
CA TYR A 297 -19.57 5.59 0.11
C TYR A 297 -19.87 4.21 -0.47
N ASP A 298 -19.18 3.87 -1.56
CA ASP A 298 -19.26 2.58 -2.21
C ASP A 298 -18.61 1.50 -1.31
N ARG A 299 -19.15 0.27 -1.39
CA ARG A 299 -18.66 -0.91 -0.66
C ARG A 299 -18.61 -2.12 -1.59
N ASP A 300 -17.95 -1.97 -2.73
CA ASP A 300 -17.81 -3.00 -3.77
C ASP A 300 -19.17 -3.66 -4.07
N ASP A 301 -19.31 -4.97 -3.87
CA ASP A 301 -20.54 -5.73 -4.13
C ASP A 301 -21.60 -5.64 -3.00
N LEU A 302 -21.32 -4.89 -1.94
CA LEU A 302 -22.23 -4.70 -0.80
C LEU A 302 -22.96 -3.36 -0.88
N ARG A 303 -24.10 -3.29 -0.17
CA ARG A 303 -24.80 -2.02 0.04
C ARG A 303 -23.91 -1.06 0.83
N GLY A 304 -23.78 0.15 0.29
CA GLY A 304 -22.85 1.17 0.79
C GLY A 304 -23.41 1.96 1.96
N VAL A 305 -22.80 3.13 2.17
CA VAL A 305 -23.20 4.06 3.24
C VAL A 305 -23.78 5.33 2.62
N ALA A 306 -25.03 5.63 2.93
CA ALA A 306 -25.72 6.85 2.56
C ALA A 306 -25.60 7.88 3.69
N VAL A 307 -25.01 9.03 3.40
CA VAL A 307 -24.80 10.13 4.35
C VAL A 307 -25.70 11.29 3.97
N PHE A 308 -26.48 11.77 4.95
CA PHE A 308 -27.38 12.91 4.83
C PHE A 308 -26.88 14.03 5.75
N VAL A 309 -26.74 15.25 5.23
CA VAL A 309 -26.29 16.44 5.95
C VAL A 309 -27.48 17.35 6.20
N ASP A 310 -28.16 17.13 7.32
CA ASP A 310 -29.41 17.78 7.65
C ASP A 310 -29.18 19.21 8.18
N GLY A 311 -29.61 20.19 7.39
CA GLY A 311 -29.77 21.58 7.82
C GLY A 311 -31.04 21.87 8.63
N PRO A 312 -31.22 23.12 9.11
CA PRO A 312 -32.34 23.52 9.97
C PRO A 312 -33.75 23.27 9.39
N HIS A 313 -33.86 23.23 8.06
CA HIS A 313 -35.14 23.03 7.38
C HIS A 313 -35.70 21.60 7.55
N HIS A 314 -34.87 20.64 7.97
CA HIS A 314 -35.28 19.27 8.29
C HIS A 314 -35.90 19.10 9.69
N ASP A 315 -35.93 20.16 10.51
CA ASP A 315 -36.44 20.08 11.90
C ASP A 315 -37.97 20.18 11.99
N ALA A 316 -38.64 20.64 10.93
CA ALA A 316 -40.08 20.67 10.90
C ALA A 316 -40.63 19.23 11.04
N PRO A 317 -41.54 18.93 12.00
CA PRO A 317 -41.93 17.56 12.31
C PRO A 317 -42.41 16.74 11.11
N ALA A 318 -43.22 17.34 10.24
CA ALA A 318 -43.71 16.68 9.03
C ALA A 318 -42.58 16.35 8.03
N GLN A 319 -41.57 17.23 7.91
CA GLN A 319 -40.42 17.01 7.05
C GLN A 319 -39.52 15.92 7.65
N SER A 320 -39.23 16.00 8.95
CA SER A 320 -38.41 15.01 9.66
C SER A 320 -39.01 13.60 9.59
N GLU A 321 -40.34 13.46 9.77
CA GLU A 321 -41.04 12.18 9.66
C GLU A 321 -41.01 11.61 8.22
N ALA A 322 -41.12 12.48 7.21
CA ALA A 322 -41.04 12.07 5.81
C ALA A 322 -39.62 11.59 5.46
N ASP A 323 -38.60 12.34 5.87
CA ASP A 323 -37.19 12.00 5.63
C ASP A 323 -36.82 10.70 6.33
N GLN A 324 -37.21 10.53 7.60
CA GLN A 324 -36.98 9.29 8.34
C GLN A 324 -37.66 8.10 7.67
N ARG A 325 -38.87 8.27 7.13
CA ARG A 325 -39.60 7.19 6.45
C ARG A 325 -38.89 6.74 5.18
N GLU A 326 -38.41 7.66 4.35
CA GLU A 326 -37.68 7.30 3.13
C GLU A 326 -36.29 6.73 3.45
N ARG A 327 -35.56 7.30 4.42
CA ARG A 327 -34.26 6.77 4.87
C ARG A 327 -34.38 5.36 5.45
N LYS A 328 -35.43 5.08 6.22
CA LYS A 328 -35.68 3.73 6.76
C LYS A 328 -35.83 2.68 5.67
N LYS A 329 -36.39 3.02 4.50
CA LYS A 329 -36.46 2.08 3.38
C LYS A 329 -35.06 1.69 2.88
N LEU A 330 -34.09 2.61 2.90
CA LEU A 330 -32.70 2.27 2.59
C LEU A 330 -32.11 1.32 3.64
N GLU A 331 -32.35 1.59 4.93
CA GLU A 331 -31.91 0.71 6.01
C GLU A 331 -32.50 -0.71 5.90
N ASP A 332 -33.80 -0.81 5.60
CA ASP A 332 -34.51 -2.08 5.38
C ASP A 332 -33.94 -2.87 4.18
N LEU A 333 -33.35 -2.18 3.21
CA LEU A 333 -32.64 -2.78 2.06
C LEU A 333 -31.16 -3.10 2.34
N GLY A 334 -30.69 -2.84 3.57
CA GLY A 334 -29.34 -3.16 4.03
C GLY A 334 -28.30 -2.06 3.84
N TYR A 335 -28.71 -0.85 3.43
CA TYR A 335 -27.82 0.31 3.41
C TYR A 335 -27.57 0.82 4.82
N ARG A 336 -26.35 1.30 5.07
CA ARG A 336 -26.10 2.04 6.30
C ARG A 336 -26.44 3.51 6.09
N VAL A 337 -27.32 4.05 6.91
CA VAL A 337 -27.66 5.48 6.89
C VAL A 337 -26.91 6.21 8.01
N ILE A 338 -26.31 7.35 7.67
CA ILE A 338 -25.69 8.27 8.63
C ILE A 338 -26.29 9.65 8.42
N VAL A 339 -26.69 10.29 9.51
CA VAL A 339 -27.18 11.67 9.51
C VAL A 339 -26.18 12.55 10.23
N ILE A 340 -25.70 13.59 9.54
CA ILE A 340 -24.86 14.66 10.08
C ILE A 340 -25.77 15.86 10.33
N ARG A 341 -25.88 16.27 11.58
CA ARG A 341 -26.77 17.35 12.01
C ARG A 341 -26.02 18.68 12.06
N TYR A 342 -26.67 19.76 11.62
CA TYR A 342 -26.11 21.12 11.68
C TYR A 342 -25.90 21.65 13.11
N ASP A 343 -26.70 21.17 14.07
CA ASP A 343 -26.74 21.63 15.46
C ASP A 343 -25.67 20.97 16.35
N ARG A 344 -24.87 20.07 15.79
CA ARG A 344 -23.76 19.40 16.46
C ARG A 344 -22.43 19.72 15.79
N PRO A 345 -21.32 19.80 16.54
CA PRO A 345 -20.00 20.01 15.94
C PRO A 345 -19.67 18.91 14.90
N LEU A 346 -19.39 19.33 13.67
CA LEU A 346 -19.10 18.42 12.55
C LEU A 346 -17.93 17.47 12.85
N ALA A 347 -16.85 17.99 13.43
CA ALA A 347 -15.66 17.22 13.73
C ALA A 347 -15.93 16.05 14.70
N ASP A 348 -16.84 16.24 15.65
CA ASP A 348 -17.19 15.21 16.63
C ASP A 348 -18.02 14.11 15.97
N GLN A 349 -19.03 14.49 15.18
CA GLN A 349 -19.86 13.55 14.42
C GLN A 349 -19.03 12.69 13.44
N VAL A 350 -18.07 13.32 12.77
CA VAL A 350 -17.14 12.64 11.87
C VAL A 350 -16.23 11.68 12.65
N SER A 351 -15.72 12.09 13.81
CA SER A 351 -14.84 11.24 14.64
C SER A 351 -15.58 10.04 15.24
N GLU A 352 -16.85 10.22 15.63
CA GLU A 352 -17.74 9.15 16.11
C GLU A 352 -17.98 8.05 15.06
N LYS A 353 -17.76 8.36 13.78
CA LYS A 353 -17.96 7.47 12.62
C LYS A 353 -16.65 7.21 11.87
N ALA A 354 -15.55 7.11 12.60
CA ALA A 354 -14.22 6.82 12.04
C ALA A 354 -14.14 5.49 11.29
N ASP A 355 -15.10 4.58 11.48
CA ASP A 355 -15.21 3.34 10.71
C ASP A 355 -15.69 3.57 9.26
N VAL A 356 -16.33 4.70 8.97
CA VAL A 356 -16.73 5.12 7.60
C VAL A 356 -15.78 6.19 7.07
N PHE A 357 -15.55 7.23 7.87
CA PHE A 357 -14.76 8.38 7.46
C PHE A 357 -13.25 8.17 7.68
N GLY A 358 -12.85 7.03 8.24
CA GLY A 358 -11.47 6.77 8.63
C GLY A 358 -11.01 7.61 9.82
N PRO A 359 -9.90 7.21 10.47
CA PRO A 359 -9.38 7.89 11.66
C PRO A 359 -8.90 9.31 11.35
N GLY A 360 -8.39 9.54 10.12
CA GLY A 360 -7.81 10.81 9.69
C GLY A 360 -6.62 11.26 10.54
N LEU A 361 -6.21 12.51 10.35
CA LEU A 361 -5.23 13.19 11.18
C LEU A 361 -5.92 13.72 12.43
N SER A 362 -5.34 13.46 13.60
CA SER A 362 -5.78 14.08 14.85
C SER A 362 -5.63 15.61 14.78
N ARG A 363 -6.53 16.34 15.45
CA ARG A 363 -6.31 17.77 15.73
C ARG A 363 -4.98 17.89 16.49
N ALA A 364 -4.06 18.68 15.95
CA ALA A 364 -2.80 19.01 16.60
C ALA A 364 -3.03 19.77 17.90
#